data_AF-A0A497EJL6-F1
#
_entry.id   AF-A0A497EJL6-F1
#
_cell.length_a   1.000
_cell.length_b   1.000
_cell.length_c   1.000
_cell.angle_alpha   90.00
_cell.angle_beta   90.00
_cell.angle_gamma   90.00
#
_symmetry.space_group_name_H-M   'P 1'
#
loop_
_entity.id
_entity.type
_entity.pdbx_description
1 polymer ?
#
loop_
_entity_poly.entity_id
_entity_poly.type
_entity_poly.pdbx_seq_one_letter_code
_entity_poly.pdbx_strand_id
1 'polypeptide(L)'
;MEGFCPPRRRVRVDVLLPSSFSMEASSPRDKMLRLGMVARFLAAARVEALILYHEDPESPEEANARFIKLVMDYLNTAPYLR
;
A
#
# COMPACT_ATOMS: atom_id res chain seq x y z
N MET A 1 16.34 -16.61 -26.86
CA MET A 1 14.91 -16.68 -26.52
C MET A 1 14.48 -15.28 -26.12
N GLU A 2 13.66 -14.61 -26.91
CA GLU A 2 13.03 -13.37 -26.45
C GLU A 2 12.06 -13.73 -25.33
N GLY A 3 12.31 -13.21 -24.12
CA GLY A 3 11.41 -13.40 -22.99
C GLY A 3 10.09 -12.69 -23.25
N PHE A 4 8.97 -13.35 -22.97
CA PHE A 4 7.68 -12.69 -22.99
C PHE A 4 7.66 -11.54 -21.98
N CYS A 5 7.58 -10.31 -22.48
CA CYS A 5 7.37 -9.12 -21.67
C CYS A 5 5.90 -8.71 -21.80
N PRO A 6 5.06 -8.93 -20.77
CA PRO A 6 3.66 -8.51 -20.84
C PRO A 6 3.61 -6.98 -21.03
N PRO A 7 2.84 -6.47 -22.00
CA PRO A 7 2.78 -5.04 -22.26
C PRO A 7 2.37 -4.29 -20.99
N ARG A 8 2.99 -3.12 -20.78
CA ARG A 8 2.56 -2.19 -19.75
C ARG A 8 1.12 -1.75 -20.04
N ARG A 9 0.37 -1.48 -18.98
CA ARG A 9 -0.97 -0.92 -19.10
C ARG A 9 -0.85 0.45 -19.79
N ARG A 10 -1.80 0.76 -20.67
CA ARG A 10 -1.86 2.09 -21.34
C ARG A 10 -2.37 3.18 -20.41
N VAL A 11 -3.03 2.81 -19.32
CA VAL A 11 -3.67 3.71 -18.37
C VAL A 11 -3.02 3.54 -17.02
N ARG A 12 -2.62 4.67 -16.43
CA ARG A 12 -2.11 4.75 -15.07
C ARG A 12 -3.25 4.49 -14.07
N VAL A 13 -2.97 3.69 -13.04
CA VAL A 13 -3.91 3.40 -11.97
C VAL A 13 -3.28 3.83 -10.64
N ASP A 14 -3.90 4.80 -9.99
CA ASP A 14 -3.59 5.19 -8.63
C ASP A 14 -4.72 4.72 -7.70
N VAL A 15 -4.38 4.37 -6.46
CA VAL A 15 -5.34 3.91 -5.45
C VAL A 15 -5.31 4.85 -4.26
N LEU A 16 -6.50 5.27 -3.82
CA LEU A 16 -6.67 6.04 -2.59
C LEU A 16 -7.01 5.08 -1.44
N LEU A 17 -6.28 5.18 -0.34
CA LEU A 17 -6.51 4.39 0.86
C LEU A 17 -6.71 5.31 2.07
N PRO A 18 -7.81 5.14 2.83
CA PRO A 18 -8.05 5.96 4.02
C PRO A 18 -6.95 5.76 5.06
N SER A 19 -6.58 6.84 5.73
CA SER A 19 -5.59 6.84 6.79
C SER A 19 -6.03 6.03 8.01
N SER A 20 -7.34 5.81 8.21
CA SER A 20 -7.86 4.93 9.27
C SER A 20 -7.76 3.44 8.96
N PHE A 21 -7.32 3.06 7.75
CA PHE A 21 -7.26 1.65 7.35
C PHE A 21 -6.46 0.83 8.37
N SER A 22 -6.98 -0.35 8.74
CA SER A 22 -6.39 -1.28 9.71
C SER A 22 -6.39 -0.84 11.20
N MET A 23 -7.03 0.28 11.56
CA MET A 23 -7.18 0.68 12.97
C MET A 23 -8.07 -0.27 13.78
N GLU A 24 -9.08 -0.87 13.16
CA GLU A 24 -9.99 -1.85 13.79
C GLU A 24 -9.33 -3.22 14.07
N ALA A 25 -8.06 -3.41 13.68
CA ALA A 25 -7.40 -4.69 13.84
C ALA A 25 -7.17 -5.01 15.33
N SER A 26 -7.54 -6.24 15.73
CA SER A 26 -7.43 -6.74 17.11
C SER A 26 -6.00 -6.89 17.63
N SER A 27 -5.02 -7.01 16.73
CA SER A 27 -3.62 -7.18 17.11
C SER A 27 -2.65 -6.57 16.08
N PRO A 28 -1.39 -6.27 16.47
CA PRO A 28 -0.36 -5.83 15.54
C PRO A 28 -0.13 -6.82 14.38
N ARG A 29 -0.27 -8.12 14.64
CA ARG A 29 -0.13 -9.16 13.61
C ARG A 29 -1.26 -9.07 12.58
N ASP A 30 -2.49 -8.90 13.03
CA ASP A 30 -3.65 -8.78 12.13
C ASP A 30 -3.55 -7.52 11.28
N LYS A 31 -3.05 -6.43 11.86
CA LYS A 31 -2.74 -5.18 11.16
C LYS A 31 -1.73 -5.42 10.03
N MET A 32 -0.62 -6.09 10.33
CA MET A 32 0.41 -6.42 9.33
C MET A 32 -0.11 -7.36 8.24
N LEU A 33 -0.93 -8.36 8.59
CA LEU A 33 -1.53 -9.27 7.61
C LEU A 33 -2.44 -8.53 6.64
N ARG A 34 -3.29 -7.62 7.13
CA ARG A 34 -4.16 -6.77 6.30
C ARG A 34 -3.35 -5.88 5.36
N LEU A 35 -2.32 -5.20 5.86
CA LEU A 35 -1.45 -4.36 5.04
C LEU A 35 -0.68 -5.16 3.99
N GLY A 36 -0.16 -6.32 4.36
CA GLY A 36 0.53 -7.23 3.43
C GLY A 36 -0.39 -7.73 2.31
N MET A 37 -1.65 -8.04 2.63
CA MET A 37 -2.66 -8.40 1.61
C MET A 37 -2.91 -7.25 0.63
N VAL A 38 -3.12 -6.03 1.14
CA VAL A 38 -3.30 -4.83 0.30
C VAL A 38 -2.10 -4.63 -0.60
N ALA A 39 -0.88 -4.64 -0.07
CA ALA A 39 0.34 -4.47 -0.85
C ALA A 39 0.44 -5.49 -2.00
N ARG A 40 0.08 -6.75 -1.74
CA ARG A 40 0.05 -7.81 -2.78
C ARG A 40 -0.98 -7.52 -3.87
N PHE A 41 -2.17 -7.05 -3.52
CA PHE A 41 -3.18 -6.70 -4.51
C PHE A 41 -2.77 -5.50 -5.36
N LEU A 42 -2.21 -4.46 -4.75
CA LEU A 42 -1.69 -3.29 -5.47
C LEU A 42 -0.57 -3.68 -6.45
N ALA A 43 0.38 -4.50 -6.01
CA ALA A 43 1.47 -5.00 -6.85
C ALA A 43 0.97 -5.88 -8.00
N ALA A 44 0.05 -6.82 -7.72
CA ALA A 44 -0.54 -7.68 -8.76
C ALA A 44 -1.32 -6.88 -9.80
N ALA A 45 -2.00 -5.81 -9.37
CA ALA A 45 -2.72 -4.89 -10.24
C ALA A 45 -1.80 -3.90 -10.97
N ARG A 46 -0.49 -3.87 -10.68
CA ARG A 46 0.49 -2.91 -11.22
C ARG A 46 0.05 -1.45 -10.99
N VAL A 47 -0.42 -1.15 -9.78
CA VAL A 47 -0.77 0.22 -9.35
C VAL A 47 0.49 1.08 -9.34
N GLU A 48 0.41 2.29 -9.89
CA GLU A 48 1.54 3.23 -9.94
C GLU A 48 1.75 3.97 -8.62
N ALA A 49 0.68 4.41 -7.98
CA ALA A 49 0.77 5.12 -6.70
C ALA A 49 -0.33 4.71 -5.72
N LEU A 50 0.05 4.57 -4.45
CA LEU A 50 -0.85 4.52 -3.31
C LEU A 50 -0.87 5.90 -2.65
N ILE A 51 -2.05 6.51 -2.59
CA ILE A 51 -2.27 7.83 -2.00
C ILE A 51 -3.01 7.61 -0.67
N LEU A 52 -2.38 7.97 0.44
CA LEU A 52 -3.02 7.99 1.74
C LEU A 52 -3.75 9.32 1.90
N TYR A 53 -5.03 9.26 2.29
CA TYR A 53 -5.83 10.45 2.56
C TYR A 53 -6.43 10.39 3.96
N HIS A 54 -6.62 11.54 4.58
CA HIS A 54 -7.32 11.67 5.85
C HIS A 54 -8.81 11.88 5.59
N GLU A 55 -9.64 11.05 6.23
CA GLU A 55 -11.09 11.17 6.10
C GLU A 55 -11.63 12.41 6.80
N ASP A 56 -11.07 12.73 7.96
CA ASP A 56 -11.29 13.98 8.67
C ASP A 56 -9.99 14.82 8.66
N PRO A 57 -9.94 15.91 7.86
CA PRO A 57 -8.79 16.80 7.83
C PRO A 57 -8.50 17.53 9.15
N GLU A 58 -9.51 17.71 10.02
CA GLU A 58 -9.36 18.41 11.31
C GLU A 58 -8.83 17.48 12.41
N SER A 59 -9.00 16.16 12.23
CA SER A 59 -8.50 15.12 13.13
C SER A 59 -7.81 13.99 12.35
N PRO A 60 -6.65 14.26 11.72
CA PRO A 60 -5.98 13.29 10.89
C PRO A 60 -5.41 12.13 11.72
N GLU A 61 -5.61 10.90 11.24
CA GLU A 61 -5.01 9.67 11.79
C GLU A 61 -3.52 9.55 11.42
N GLU A 62 -2.74 10.57 11.73
CA GLU A 62 -1.37 10.78 11.26
C GLU A 62 -0.42 9.65 11.68
N ALA A 63 -0.56 9.14 12.91
CA ALA A 63 0.26 8.03 13.40
C ALA A 63 -0.01 6.74 12.60
N ASN A 64 -1.28 6.48 12.28
CA ASN A 64 -1.65 5.31 11.49
C ASN A 64 -1.21 5.48 10.03
N ALA A 65 -1.39 6.66 9.44
CA ALA A 65 -0.90 6.98 8.10
C ALA A 65 0.62 6.74 7.97
N ARG A 66 1.41 7.24 8.93
CA ARG A 66 2.86 7.02 8.97
C ARG A 66 3.22 5.54 9.08
N PHE A 67 2.49 4.78 9.89
CA PHE A 67 2.69 3.34 10.01
C PHE A 67 2.38 2.60 8.70
N ILE A 68 1.25 2.91 8.06
CA ILE A 68 0.90 2.33 6.75
C ILE A 68 1.98 2.66 5.73
N LYS A 69 2.40 3.93 5.65
CA LYS A 69 3.46 4.37 4.73
C LYS A 69 4.75 3.59 4.95
N LEU A 70 5.21 3.46 6.19
CA LEU A 70 6.43 2.71 6.53
C LEU A 70 6.35 1.26 6.03
N VAL A 71 5.24 0.57 6.31
CA VAL A 71 5.05 -0.83 5.90
C VAL A 71 5.01 -0.96 4.38
N MET A 72 4.27 -0.06 3.69
CA MET A 72 4.16 -0.09 2.23
C MET A 72 5.49 0.21 1.55
N ASP A 73 6.25 1.20 2.05
CA ASP A 73 7.59 1.51 1.56
C ASP A 73 8.54 0.32 1.75
N TYR A 74 8.52 -0.32 2.92
CA TYR A 74 9.31 -1.54 3.18
C TYR A 74 8.97 -2.67 2.21
N LEU A 75 7.68 -2.92 1.96
CA LEU A 75 7.23 -3.99 1.06
C LEU A 75 7.55 -3.70 -0.41
N ASN A 76 7.46 -2.43 -0.82
CA ASN A 76 7.77 -1.98 -2.18
C ASN A 76 9.28 -1.89 -2.44
N THR A 77 10.08 -1.70 -1.40
CA THR A 77 11.54 -1.66 -1.50
C THR A 77 12.08 -3.05 -1.85
N ALA A 78 12.98 -3.10 -2.82
CA ALA A 78 13.61 -4.34 -3.25
C ALA A 78 14.29 -5.02 -2.05
N PRO A 79 14.20 -6.36 -1.87
CA PRO A 79 14.65 -7.04 -0.65
C PRO A 79 16.07 -6.72 -0.18
N TYR A 80 16.99 -6.44 -1.10
CA TYR A 80 18.39 -6.11 -0.82
C TYR A 80 18.63 -4.62 -0.49
N LEU A 81 17.59 -3.78 -0.54
CA LEU A 81 17.61 -2.35 -0.20
C LEU A 81 16.68 -2.01 0.98
N ARG A 82 16.00 -3.01 1.55
CA ARG A 82 15.03 -2.83 2.64
C ARG A 82 15.69 -2.41 3.94
#